data_AF-A0A8E2EYE6-F1
#
_entry.id   AF-A0A8E2EYE6-F1
#
_cell.length_a   1.000
_cell.length_b   1.000
_cell.length_c   1.000
_cell.angle_alpha   90.00
_cell.angle_beta   90.00
_cell.angle_gamma   90.00
#
_symmetry.space_group_name_H-M   'P 1'
#
loop_
_entity.id
_entity.type
_entity.pdbx_description
1 polymer ?
#
loop_
_entity_poly.entity_id
_entity_poly.type
_entity_poly.pdbx_seq_one_letter_code
_entity_poly.pdbx_strand_id
1 'polypeptide(L)'
;VVNQCLFSVFLWSVDTSIGPMQTITSGSSYYETMHWNPTTGIALKITTTPDGLYNAAPTLIWGYAINPSEKSVYYSLSDAFGNPFVGQSVSLSSNPDGACPNISYPSERSTTKVCQDIYDLVITLC
;
A
#
# COMPACT_ATOMS: atom_id res chain seq x y z
N VAL A 1 2.59 3.90 -5.55
CA VAL A 1 3.29 2.59 -5.51
C VAL A 1 4.39 2.60 -6.55
N VAL A 2 5.64 2.42 -6.14
CA VAL A 2 6.79 2.33 -7.04
C VAL A 2 7.24 0.87 -7.05
N ASN A 3 7.29 0.26 -8.23
CA ASN A 3 7.77 -1.11 -8.39
C ASN A 3 9.23 -1.11 -8.88
N GLN A 4 10.17 -1.31 -7.97
CA GLN A 4 11.60 -1.46 -8.27
C GLN A 4 12.01 -2.94 -8.40
N CYS A 5 11.07 -3.87 -8.18
CA CYS A 5 11.30 -5.30 -8.37
C CYS A 5 11.57 -5.62 -9.85
N LEU A 6 12.33 -6.71 -10.08
CA LEU A 6 12.63 -7.22 -11.42
C LEU A 6 11.44 -7.95 -12.10
N PHE A 7 10.25 -7.90 -11.50
CA PHE A 7 9.03 -8.55 -11.98
C PHE A 7 7.83 -7.62 -11.84
N SER A 8 6.78 -7.91 -12.61
CA SER A 8 5.51 -7.17 -12.50
C SER A 8 4.78 -7.50 -11.20
N VAL A 9 4.10 -6.51 -10.63
CA VAL A 9 3.16 -6.68 -9.52
C VAL A 9 1.74 -6.31 -9.95
N PHE A 10 0.76 -6.86 -9.25
CA PHE A 10 -0.65 -6.67 -9.53
C PHE A 10 -1.31 -5.99 -8.35
N LEU A 11 -2.08 -4.94 -8.62
CA LEU A 11 -2.64 -4.07 -7.61
C LEU A 11 -4.14 -3.91 -7.80
N TRP A 12 -4.87 -3.88 -6.69
CA TRP A 12 -6.26 -3.45 -6.63
C TRP A 12 -6.41 -2.35 -5.59
N SER A 13 -7.02 -1.23 -5.99
CA SER A 13 -7.54 -0.24 -5.04
C SER A 13 -8.91 -0.71 -4.55
N VAL A 14 -9.05 -0.88 -3.24
CA VAL A 14 -10.23 -1.50 -2.62
C VAL A 14 -10.76 -0.59 -1.53
N ASP A 15 -12.04 -0.23 -1.64
CA ASP A 15 -12.82 0.47 -0.63
C ASP A 15 -14.06 -0.38 -0.26
N THR A 16 -15.27 0.17 -0.37
CA THR A 16 -16.53 -0.61 -0.42
C THR A 16 -16.62 -1.57 -1.61
N SER A 17 -15.79 -1.40 -2.63
CA SER A 17 -15.74 -2.25 -3.83
C SER A 17 -14.30 -2.53 -4.25
N ILE A 18 -14.10 -3.61 -5.03
CA ILE A 18 -12.81 -3.92 -5.62
C ILE A 18 -12.71 -3.19 -6.97
N GLY A 19 -11.72 -2.30 -7.10
CA GLY A 19 -11.40 -1.63 -8.36
C GLY A 19 -10.78 -2.57 -9.41
N PRO A 20 -10.55 -2.08 -10.64
CA PRO A 20 -9.92 -2.88 -11.70
C PRO A 20 -8.47 -3.23 -11.36
N MET A 21 -8.03 -4.43 -11.76
CA MET A 21 -6.63 -4.84 -11.61
C MET A 21 -5.71 -3.90 -12.37
N GLN A 22 -4.67 -3.43 -11.70
CA GLN A 22 -3.58 -2.65 -12.27
C GLN A 22 -2.33 -3.52 -12.33
N THR A 23 -1.71 -3.59 -13.51
CA THR A 23 -0.41 -4.25 -13.68
C THR A 23 0.68 -3.19 -13.63
N ILE A 24 1.60 -3.30 -12.67
CA ILE A 24 2.74 -2.40 -12.52
C ILE A 24 3.99 -3.15 -12.94
N THR A 25 4.49 -2.85 -14.14
CA THR A 25 5.72 -3.46 -14.66
C THR A 25 6.96 -3.04 -13.86
N SER A 26 8.04 -3.82 -13.96
CA SER A 26 9.35 -3.49 -13.37
C SER A 26 9.77 -2.05 -13.71
N GLY A 27 10.24 -1.30 -12.71
CA GLY A 27 10.66 0.09 -12.83
C GLY A 27 9.53 1.10 -13.04
N SER A 28 8.26 0.67 -13.03
CA SER A 28 7.10 1.53 -13.24
C SER A 28 6.37 1.83 -11.94
N SER A 29 5.42 2.76 -11.99
CA SER A 29 4.69 3.21 -10.82
C SER A 29 3.19 3.30 -11.07
N TYR A 30 2.42 3.07 -10.02
CA TYR A 30 0.99 3.36 -9.95
C TYR A 30 0.74 4.54 -9.01
N TYR A 31 -0.18 5.42 -9.41
CA TYR A 31 -0.61 6.59 -8.65
C TYR A 31 -2.12 6.67 -8.63
N GLU A 32 -2.68 7.04 -7.49
CA GLU A 32 -4.06 7.48 -7.34
C GLU A 32 -4.10 8.69 -6.42
N THR A 33 -5.09 9.57 -6.61
CA THR A 33 -5.34 10.64 -5.65
C THR A 33 -5.93 10.03 -4.38
N MET A 34 -5.35 10.38 -3.24
CA MET A 34 -5.88 9.96 -1.94
C MET A 34 -7.31 10.49 -1.78
N HIS A 35 -8.24 9.61 -1.44
CA HIS A 35 -9.66 9.95 -1.31
C HIS A 35 -10.23 9.45 0.01
N TRP A 36 -11.37 10.02 0.42
CA TRP A 36 -11.97 9.70 1.72
C TRP A 36 -13.15 8.74 1.54
N ASN A 37 -13.07 7.59 2.20
CA ASN A 37 -14.21 6.69 2.40
C ASN A 37 -14.47 6.55 3.92
N PRO A 38 -15.58 7.09 4.44
CA PRO A 38 -15.86 7.09 5.89
C PRO A 38 -16.18 5.71 6.46
N THR A 39 -16.50 4.73 5.61
CA THR A 39 -16.95 3.40 6.05
C THR A 39 -15.78 2.43 6.18
N THR A 40 -14.87 2.43 5.20
CA THR A 40 -13.83 1.39 5.08
C THR A 40 -12.40 1.93 5.14
N GLY A 41 -12.19 3.22 4.88
CA GLY A 41 -10.90 3.67 4.35
C GLY A 41 -10.61 3.03 2.99
N ILE A 42 -9.35 3.06 2.58
CA ILE A 42 -8.88 2.53 1.30
C ILE A 42 -7.74 1.56 1.56
N ALA A 43 -7.71 0.46 0.81
CA ALA A 43 -6.63 -0.52 0.82
C ALA A 43 -6.14 -0.80 -0.59
N LEU A 44 -4.84 -0.57 -0.83
CA LEU A 44 -4.16 -1.09 -2.00
C LEU A 44 -3.66 -2.50 -1.68
N LYS A 45 -4.25 -3.49 -2.34
CA LYS A 45 -3.86 -4.90 -2.23
C LYS A 45 -2.90 -5.24 -3.35
N ILE A 46 -1.72 -5.75 -3.02
CA ILE A 46 -0.60 -5.95 -3.95
C ILE A 46 -0.15 -7.40 -3.90
N THR A 47 -0.07 -8.05 -5.07
CA THR A 47 0.39 -9.43 -5.25
C THR A 47 1.47 -9.52 -6.32
N THR A 48 2.23 -10.62 -6.32
CA THR A 48 3.19 -10.96 -7.40
C THR A 48 2.61 -11.98 -8.40
N THR A 49 1.44 -12.54 -8.09
CA THR A 49 0.71 -13.47 -8.97
C THR A 49 -0.43 -12.72 -9.67
N PRO A 50 -0.59 -12.89 -11.00
CA PRO A 50 -1.77 -12.37 -11.72
C PRO A 50 -3.06 -12.89 -11.07
N ASP A 51 -4.08 -12.03 -10.99
CA ASP A 51 -5.35 -12.34 -10.32
C ASP A 51 -5.20 -12.84 -8.87
N GLY A 52 -4.09 -12.46 -8.21
CA GLY A 52 -3.69 -12.90 -6.88
C GLY A 52 -4.77 -12.75 -5.80
N LEU A 53 -5.59 -11.70 -5.94
CA LEU A 53 -6.70 -11.43 -5.03
C LEU A 53 -7.79 -12.51 -5.05
N TYR A 54 -7.92 -13.27 -6.15
CA TYR A 54 -8.98 -14.25 -6.36
C TYR A 54 -8.51 -15.71 -6.27
N ASN A 55 -7.21 -15.95 -6.15
CA ASN A 55 -6.62 -17.29 -6.13
C ASN A 55 -5.85 -17.59 -4.84
N ALA A 56 -6.09 -16.82 -3.77
CA ALA A 56 -5.45 -16.95 -2.46
C ALA A 56 -3.91 -16.79 -2.49
N ALA A 57 -3.39 -15.98 -3.42
CA ALA A 57 -1.98 -15.63 -3.42
C ALA A 57 -1.60 -14.75 -2.21
N PRO A 58 -0.34 -14.81 -1.75
CA PRO A 58 0.20 -13.86 -0.79
C PRO A 58 -0.09 -12.42 -1.20
N THR A 59 -0.58 -11.62 -0.26
CA THR A 59 -1.06 -10.26 -0.52
C THR A 59 -0.52 -9.30 0.52
N LEU A 60 0.23 -8.29 0.06
CA LEU A 60 0.58 -7.13 0.85
C LEU A 60 -0.59 -6.15 0.82
N ILE A 61 -0.99 -5.66 1.98
CA ILE A 61 -2.05 -4.67 2.15
C ILE A 61 -1.41 -3.37 2.60
N TRP A 62 -1.50 -2.34 1.76
CA TRP A 62 -1.22 -0.97 2.12
C TRP A 62 -2.54 -0.22 2.30
N GLY A 63 -2.91 0.04 3.55
CA GLY A 63 -4.16 0.72 3.90
C GLY A 63 -3.96 2.17 4.32
N TYR A 64 -4.92 3.03 4.03
CA TYR A 64 -5.01 4.37 4.61
C TYR A 64 -6.45 4.78 4.95
N ALA A 65 -6.58 5.65 5.96
CA ALA A 65 -7.84 6.26 6.36
C ALA A 65 -7.59 7.74 6.72
N ILE A 66 -8.30 8.63 6.02
CA ILE A 66 -8.27 10.07 6.30
C ILE A 66 -9.22 10.37 7.46
N ASN A 67 -8.74 11.13 8.44
CA ASN A 67 -9.54 11.74 9.50
C ASN A 67 -9.70 13.25 9.21
N PRO A 68 -10.84 13.69 8.63
CA PRO A 68 -11.01 15.08 8.25
C PRO A 68 -11.07 16.05 9.43
N SER A 69 -11.55 15.62 10.60
CA SER A 69 -11.65 16.50 11.78
C SER A 69 -10.30 16.85 12.38
N GLU A 70 -9.33 15.93 12.29
CA GLU A 70 -7.97 16.12 12.81
C GLU A 70 -6.96 16.51 11.71
N LYS A 71 -7.39 16.50 10.44
CA LYS A 71 -6.49 16.62 9.28
C LYS A 71 -5.34 15.62 9.33
N SER A 72 -5.62 14.39 9.77
CA SER A 72 -4.64 13.33 9.91
C SER A 72 -4.93 12.17 8.97
N VAL A 73 -3.89 11.39 8.64
CA VAL A 73 -4.00 10.16 7.87
C VAL A 73 -3.40 9.02 8.67
N TYR A 74 -4.22 8.01 8.93
CA TYR A 74 -3.75 6.73 9.46
C TYR A 74 -3.37 5.84 8.28
N TYR A 75 -2.24 5.15 8.35
CA TYR A 75 -1.80 4.24 7.32
C TYR A 75 -1.12 3.02 7.92
N SER A 76 -1.21 1.91 7.19
CA SER A 76 -0.70 0.63 7.66
C SER A 76 -0.12 -0.21 6.53
N LEU A 77 0.81 -1.09 6.90
CA LEU A 77 1.22 -2.23 6.09
C LEU A 77 0.83 -3.52 6.82
N SER A 78 0.34 -4.51 6.07
CA SER A 78 0.04 -5.84 6.59
C SER A 78 0.27 -6.93 5.54
N ASP A 79 0.82 -8.06 5.98
CA ASP A 79 0.95 -9.30 5.21
C ASP A 79 0.07 -10.41 5.79
N ALA A 80 -1.11 -10.07 6.34
CA ALA A 80 -2.00 -11.01 7.02
C ALA A 80 -2.34 -12.24 6.16
N PHE A 81 -2.37 -12.09 4.84
CA PHE A 81 -2.63 -13.13 3.84
C PHE A 81 -1.35 -13.75 3.25
N GLY A 82 -0.21 -13.60 3.92
CA GLY A 82 1.11 -14.03 3.45
C GLY A 82 1.88 -12.90 2.78
N ASN A 83 3.20 -12.98 2.82
CA ASN A 83 4.11 -11.99 2.26
C ASN A 83 4.48 -12.33 0.79
N PRO A 84 4.08 -11.51 -0.20
CA PRO A 84 4.47 -11.72 -1.60
C PRO A 84 5.91 -11.26 -1.93
N PHE A 85 6.58 -10.56 -1.02
CA PHE A 85 7.90 -9.94 -1.18
C PHE A 85 8.95 -10.58 -0.25
N VAL A 86 8.87 -11.88 0.00
CA VAL A 86 9.86 -12.60 0.84
C VAL A 86 11.27 -12.39 0.27
N GLY A 87 12.20 -11.96 1.13
CA GLY A 87 13.58 -11.67 0.74
C GLY A 87 13.78 -10.32 0.03
N GLN A 88 12.73 -9.51 -0.11
CA GLN A 88 12.78 -8.17 -0.72
C GLN A 88 12.45 -7.10 0.32
N SER A 89 12.95 -5.88 0.11
CA SER A 89 12.57 -4.71 0.90
C SER A 89 11.24 -4.13 0.44
N VAL A 90 10.44 -3.67 1.41
CA VAL A 90 9.30 -2.80 1.15
C VAL A 90 9.34 -1.64 2.13
N SER A 91 9.18 -0.42 1.64
CA SER A 91 9.13 0.78 2.47
C SER A 91 7.92 1.64 2.12
N LEU A 92 7.34 2.29 3.12
CA LEU A 92 6.27 3.27 2.98
C LEU A 92 6.72 4.55 3.68
N SER A 93 6.82 5.62 2.91
CA SER A 93 7.24 6.94 3.36
C SER A 93 6.35 8.05 2.78
N SER A 94 6.47 9.25 3.32
CA SER A 94 5.82 10.43 2.75
C SER A 94 6.64 11.05 1.61
N ASN A 95 5.99 11.89 0.81
CA ASN A 95 6.64 12.85 -0.08
C ASN A 95 6.17 14.27 0.30
N PRO A 96 7.06 15.18 0.76
CA PRO A 96 8.50 14.98 0.93
C PRO A 96 8.85 13.95 2.02
N ASP A 97 10.02 13.32 1.89
CA ASP A 97 10.49 12.32 2.85
C ASP A 97 10.69 12.95 4.24
N GLY A 98 10.37 12.18 5.28
CA GLY A 98 10.44 12.61 6.67
C GLY A 98 9.26 13.47 7.16
N ALA A 99 8.30 13.81 6.30
CA ALA A 99 7.09 14.52 6.73
C ALA A 99 6.15 13.66 7.59
N CYS A 100 6.13 12.34 7.36
CA CYS A 100 5.39 11.35 8.15
C CYS A 100 6.31 10.23 8.65
N PRO A 101 5.94 9.49 9.73
CA PRO A 101 6.69 8.33 10.19
C PRO A 101 6.81 7.19 9.14
N ASN A 102 8.01 6.72 8.83
CA ASN A 102 8.18 5.66 7.84
C ASN A 102 7.79 4.27 8.40
N ILE A 103 7.31 3.38 7.52
CA ILE A 103 7.18 1.95 7.80
C ILE A 103 8.13 1.19 6.87
N SER A 104 8.96 0.32 7.41
CA SER A 104 9.87 -0.54 6.64
C SER A 104 9.60 -2.01 6.94
N TYR A 105 9.69 -2.85 5.92
CA TYR A 105 9.46 -4.28 5.96
C TYR A 105 10.68 -5.02 5.39
N PRO A 106 11.10 -6.17 5.96
CA PRO A 106 10.41 -6.96 6.99
C PRO A 106 10.50 -6.36 8.39
N SER A 107 9.32 -6.10 8.97
CA SER A 107 9.11 -5.81 10.40
C SER A 107 7.86 -6.58 10.85
N GLU A 108 7.19 -6.17 11.93
CA GLU A 108 6.00 -6.84 12.46
C GLU A 108 4.97 -7.15 11.36
N ARG A 109 4.22 -8.26 11.53
CA ARG A 109 3.18 -8.75 10.60
C ARG A 109 2.14 -7.67 10.21
N SER A 110 1.94 -6.69 11.09
CA SER A 110 1.16 -5.50 10.78
C SER A 110 1.70 -4.31 11.57
N THR A 111 1.87 -3.17 10.91
CA THR A 111 2.27 -1.92 11.54
C THR A 111 1.34 -0.80 11.08
N THR A 112 0.87 0.03 12.02
CA THR A 112 0.06 1.22 11.76
C THR A 112 0.78 2.47 12.28
N LYS A 113 0.70 3.56 11.52
CA LYS A 113 1.21 4.88 11.88
C LYS A 113 0.17 5.95 11.55
N VAL A 114 0.39 7.15 12.07
CA VAL A 114 -0.44 8.33 11.81
C VAL A 114 0.45 9.48 11.35
N CYS A 115 0.00 10.21 10.34
CA CYS A 115 0.57 11.49 9.92
C CYS A 115 -0.38 12.61 10.29
N GLN A 116 0.14 13.70 10.86
CA GLN A 116 -0.63 14.85 11.34
C GLN A 116 -0.88 15.91 10.24
N ASP A 117 -0.81 15.48 8.99
CA ASP A 117 -1.18 16.24 7.80
C ASP A 117 -1.46 15.27 6.65
N ILE A 118 -1.92 15.78 5.51
CA ILE A 118 -2.18 15.02 4.29
C ILE A 118 -1.01 15.25 3.32
N TYR A 119 -0.08 14.30 3.29
CA TYR A 119 0.98 14.21 2.30
C TYR A 119 0.78 13.02 1.37
N ASP A 120 1.44 13.06 0.22
CA ASP A 120 1.56 11.89 -0.63
C ASP A 120 2.28 10.78 0.12
N LEU A 121 1.69 9.59 0.14
CA LEU A 121 2.29 8.40 0.71
C LEU A 121 2.78 7.49 -0.41
N VAL A 122 4.06 7.13 -0.36
CA VAL A 122 4.75 6.37 -1.39
C VAL A 122 5.22 5.06 -0.79
N ILE A 123 4.63 3.96 -1.25
CA ILE A 123 5.20 2.63 -1.04
C ILE A 123 6.18 2.32 -2.17
N THR A 124 7.39 1.90 -1.80
CA THR A 124 8.43 1.39 -2.70
C THR A 124 8.59 -0.10 -2.42
N LEU A 125 8.39 -0.89 -3.47
CA LEU A 125 8.58 -2.34 -3.49
C LEU A 125 9.88 -2.61 -4.22
N CYS A 126 10.71 -3.57 -3.77
CA CYS A 126 11.86 -3.93 -4.61
C CYS A 126 13.07 -3.02 -4.41
#